data_AF-A0AAU9UTE5-F1
#
_entry.id   AF-A0AAU9UTE5-F1
#
_cell.length_a   1.000
_cell.length_b   1.000
_cell.length_c   1.000
_cell.angle_alpha   90.00
_cell.angle_beta   90.00
_cell.angle_gamma   90.00
#
_symmetry.space_group_name_H-M   'P 1'
#
loop_
_entity.id
_entity.type
_entity.pdbx_description
1 polymer ?
#
loop_
_entity_poly.entity_id
_entity_poly.type
_entity_poly.pdbx_seq_one_letter_code
_entity_poly.pdbx_strand_id
1 'polypeptide(L)'
;MKTGLTFSALSVLFGVHRTTISRIFHLILQNLDCATANLIFWPNKATIQATMPECFNPDHINTRVIIDCTEFRIEIPTAVDDRVVCYSHYKKGFTAKVIIGITLGGFISFKSKVAGGRKTDSQMTVESRLVDLLETGDVVLADKGFPEIKKLLMKVAKKLKL
;
A
#
# COMPACT_ATOMS: atom_id res chain seq x y z
N MET A 1 15.98 -2.22 5.83
CA MET A 1 17.06 -3.19 5.57
C MET A 1 16.51 -4.60 5.62
N LYS A 2 16.79 -5.46 4.63
CA LYS A 2 16.34 -6.86 4.61
C LYS A 2 16.80 -7.66 5.85
N THR A 3 17.92 -7.27 6.46
CA THR A 3 18.54 -7.92 7.61
C THR A 3 18.31 -7.21 8.95
N GLY A 4 17.69 -6.02 8.97
CA GLY A 4 17.45 -5.25 10.20
C GLY A 4 18.72 -4.76 10.93
N LEU A 5 19.89 -4.74 10.30
CA LEU A 5 21.13 -4.29 10.94
C LEU A 5 21.13 -2.77 11.19
N THR A 6 21.67 -2.38 12.35
CA THR A 6 21.84 -0.96 12.70
C THR A 6 23.00 -0.34 11.91
N PHE A 7 23.00 0.98 11.73
CA PHE A 7 24.14 1.67 11.12
C PHE A 7 25.46 1.46 11.87
N SER A 8 25.40 1.23 13.19
CA SER A 8 26.57 0.86 13.99
C SER A 8 27.08 -0.54 13.63
N ALA A 9 26.20 -1.53 13.47
CA ALA A 9 26.62 -2.87 13.04
C ALA A 9 27.27 -2.83 11.65
N LEU A 10 26.68 -2.10 10.71
CA LEU A 10 27.24 -1.92 9.38
C LEU A 10 28.59 -1.19 9.43
N SER A 11 28.78 -0.28 10.39
CA SER A 11 30.06 0.44 10.52
C SER A 11 31.22 -0.48 10.84
N VAL A 12 30.97 -1.51 11.65
CA VAL A 12 31.95 -2.56 11.94
C VAL A 12 32.19 -3.44 10.71
N LEU A 13 31.12 -3.85 10.02
CA LEU A 13 31.22 -4.74 8.86
C LEU A 13 31.98 -4.13 7.67
N PHE A 14 31.79 -2.83 7.43
CA PHE A 14 32.37 -2.15 6.27
C PHE A 14 33.58 -1.27 6.61
N GLY A 15 33.94 -1.11 7.88
CA GLY A 15 35.03 -0.23 8.30
C GLY A 15 34.76 1.26 8.01
N VAL A 16 33.49 1.66 7.92
CA VAL A 16 33.06 3.02 7.57
C VAL A 16 32.25 3.61 8.72
N HIS A 17 32.54 4.86 9.10
CA HIS A 17 31.84 5.51 10.21
C HIS A 17 30.30 5.53 10.01
N ARG A 18 29.54 5.27 11.09
CA ARG A 18 28.06 5.12 11.05
C ARG A 18 27.32 6.27 10.37
N THR A 19 27.82 7.50 10.49
CA THR A 19 27.20 8.67 9.84
C THR A 19 27.38 8.66 8.33
N THR A 20 28.50 8.16 7.82
CA THR A 20 28.72 7.97 6.38
C THR A 20 27.81 6.88 5.84
N ILE A 21 27.64 5.77 6.55
CA ILE A 21 26.69 4.72 6.17
C ILE A 21 25.26 5.25 6.13
N SER A 22 24.84 6.01 7.14
CA SER A 22 23.53 6.65 7.15
C SER A 22 23.36 7.57 5.94
N ARG A 23 24.34 8.41 5.60
CA ARG A 23 24.28 9.27 4.40
C ARG A 23 24.13 8.46 3.11
N ILE A 24 24.92 7.39 2.94
CA ILE A 24 24.82 6.49 1.78
C ILE A 24 23.44 5.86 1.69
N PHE A 25 22.90 5.38 2.81
CA PHE A 25 21.57 4.77 2.85
C PHE A 25 20.48 5.74 2.38
N HIS A 26 20.48 6.98 2.90
CA HIS A 26 19.47 7.98 2.52
C HIS A 26 19.64 8.42 1.05
N LEU A 27 20.86 8.53 0.55
CA LEU A 27 21.12 8.83 -0.87
C LEU A 27 20.56 7.74 -1.78
N ILE A 28 20.80 6.46 -1.46
CA ILE A 28 20.25 5.34 -2.23
C ILE A 28 18.72 5.36 -2.18
N LEU A 29 18.13 5.66 -1.01
CA LEU A 29 16.68 5.73 -0.87
C LEU A 29 16.07 6.83 -1.75
N GLN A 30 16.69 8.02 -1.79
CA GLN A 30 16.27 9.11 -2.67
C GLN A 30 16.38 8.73 -4.15
N ASN A 31 17.48 8.09 -4.55
CA ASN A 31 17.67 7.64 -5.92
C ASN A 31 16.62 6.59 -6.32
N LEU A 32 16.30 5.65 -5.42
CA LEU A 32 15.24 4.66 -5.64
C LEU A 32 13.86 5.31 -5.75
N ASP A 33 13.53 6.29 -4.90
CA ASP A 33 12.26 7.01 -4.98
C ASP A 33 12.11 7.69 -6.35
N CYS A 34 13.13 8.41 -6.81
CA CYS A 34 13.11 9.03 -8.14
C CYS A 34 13.01 8.00 -9.27
N ALA A 35 13.82 6.94 -9.23
CA ALA A 35 13.84 5.92 -10.27
C ALA A 35 12.54 5.11 -10.35
N THR A 36 11.80 5.00 -9.24
CA THR A 36 10.56 4.21 -9.15
C THR A 36 9.28 5.04 -9.18
N ALA A 37 9.39 6.35 -9.33
CA ALA A 37 8.26 7.29 -9.26
C ALA A 37 7.10 6.93 -10.21
N ASN A 38 7.41 6.38 -11.38
CA ASN A 38 6.44 6.05 -12.42
C ASN A 38 6.10 4.55 -12.54
N LEU A 39 6.59 3.70 -11.62
CA LEU A 39 6.32 2.25 -11.69
C LEU A 39 4.89 1.88 -11.31
N ILE A 40 4.21 2.72 -10.53
CA ILE A 40 2.84 2.49 -10.07
C ILE A 40 1.96 3.55 -10.71
N PHE A 41 1.17 3.13 -11.69
CA PHE A 41 0.21 3.97 -12.39
C PHE A 41 -1.13 3.26 -12.50
N TRP A 42 -2.17 4.01 -12.80
CA TRP A 42 -3.52 3.48 -12.99
C TRP A 42 -3.76 3.15 -14.47
N PRO A 43 -3.64 1.86 -14.89
CA PRO A 43 -3.87 1.49 -16.29
C PRO A 43 -5.34 1.65 -16.66
N ASN A 44 -5.62 1.82 -17.95
CA ASN A 44 -6.99 1.89 -18.47
C ASN A 44 -7.67 0.51 -18.41
N LYS A 45 -9.00 0.51 -18.56
CA LYS A 45 -9.83 -0.71 -18.46
C LYS A 45 -9.47 -1.77 -19.49
N ALA A 46 -9.24 -1.36 -20.73
CA ALA A 46 -8.93 -2.27 -21.82
C ALA A 46 -7.62 -3.03 -21.59
N THR A 47 -6.58 -2.35 -21.10
CA THR A 47 -5.30 -2.98 -20.73
C THR A 47 -5.47 -4.01 -19.62
N ILE A 48 -6.28 -3.70 -18.59
CA ILE A 48 -6.53 -4.63 -17.49
C ILE A 48 -7.29 -5.87 -17.98
N GLN A 49 -8.28 -5.69 -18.84
CA GLN A 49 -9.03 -6.80 -19.43
C GLN A 49 -8.17 -7.66 -20.35
N ALA A 50 -7.32 -7.04 -21.17
CA ALA A 50 -6.42 -7.74 -22.08
C ALA A 50 -5.30 -8.53 -21.36
N THR A 51 -4.93 -8.12 -20.16
CA THR A 51 -3.89 -8.77 -19.35
C THR A 51 -4.45 -9.67 -18.24
N MET A 52 -5.77 -9.79 -18.17
CA MET A 52 -6.46 -10.63 -17.18
C MET A 52 -6.26 -12.11 -17.50
N PRO A 53 -5.81 -12.94 -16.54
CA PRO A 53 -5.74 -14.38 -16.73
C PRO A 53 -7.12 -15.00 -17.02
N GLU A 54 -7.17 -15.99 -17.92
CA GLU A 54 -8.42 -16.61 -18.37
C GLU A 54 -9.24 -17.25 -17.24
N CYS A 55 -8.58 -17.70 -16.16
CA CYS A 55 -9.26 -18.30 -15.00
C CYS A 55 -10.20 -17.35 -14.25
N PHE A 56 -10.11 -16.04 -14.49
CA PHE A 56 -11.00 -15.03 -13.91
C PHE A 56 -12.19 -14.68 -14.83
N ASN A 57 -12.19 -15.14 -16.07
CA ASN A 57 -13.28 -14.93 -17.03
C ASN A 57 -14.34 -16.04 -16.85
N PRO A 58 -15.65 -15.72 -16.86
CA PRO A 58 -16.29 -14.40 -16.97
C PRO A 58 -16.61 -13.71 -15.64
N ASP A 59 -16.45 -14.43 -14.53
CA ASP A 59 -16.97 -14.01 -13.22
C ASP A 59 -16.37 -12.71 -12.67
N HIS A 60 -15.20 -12.32 -13.17
CA HIS A 60 -14.42 -11.18 -12.69
C HIS A 60 -13.99 -10.21 -13.80
N ILE A 61 -14.60 -10.25 -14.99
CA ILE A 61 -14.23 -9.41 -16.15
C ILE A 61 -14.31 -7.89 -15.91
N ASN A 62 -15.15 -7.47 -14.96
CA ASN A 62 -15.30 -6.07 -14.56
C ASN A 62 -14.41 -5.67 -13.37
N THR A 63 -13.59 -6.59 -12.85
CA THR A 63 -12.70 -6.30 -11.73
C THR A 63 -11.61 -5.34 -12.17
N ARG A 64 -11.62 -4.15 -11.59
CA ARG A 64 -10.63 -3.10 -11.85
C ARG A 64 -9.39 -3.27 -11.00
N VAL A 65 -9.58 -3.63 -9.73
CA VAL A 65 -8.50 -3.70 -8.74
C VAL A 65 -8.92 -4.60 -7.58
N ILE A 66 -7.97 -5.39 -7.08
CA ILE A 66 -8.00 -6.04 -5.77
C ILE A 66 -7.25 -5.13 -4.81
N ILE A 67 -7.85 -4.79 -3.68
CA ILE A 67 -7.20 -3.96 -2.65
C ILE A 67 -6.99 -4.74 -1.36
N ASP A 68 -5.87 -4.44 -0.72
CA ASP A 68 -5.56 -4.93 0.61
C ASP A 68 -4.78 -3.87 1.43
N CYS A 69 -4.98 -3.88 2.74
CA CYS A 69 -4.24 -3.05 3.67
C CYS A 69 -2.99 -3.80 4.15
N THR A 70 -1.83 -3.44 3.61
CA THR A 70 -0.56 -3.98 4.08
C THR A 70 -0.09 -3.23 5.32
N GLU A 71 0.11 -3.95 6.42
CA GLU A 71 0.59 -3.43 7.71
C GLU A 71 1.93 -4.09 8.08
N PHE A 72 2.94 -3.28 8.36
CA PHE A 72 4.29 -3.75 8.70
C PHE A 72 4.84 -3.04 9.94
N ARG A 73 5.68 -3.75 10.70
CA ARG A 73 6.30 -3.21 11.91
C ARG A 73 7.34 -2.16 11.58
N ILE A 74 7.40 -1.15 12.44
CA ILE A 74 8.38 -0.07 12.39
C ILE A 74 9.13 0.03 13.72
N GLU A 75 10.24 0.76 13.72
CA GLU A 75 10.92 1.15 14.95
C GLU A 75 10.03 2.07 15.79
N ILE A 76 10.28 2.13 17.09
CA ILE A 76 9.50 2.98 18.01
C ILE A 76 9.70 4.44 17.59
N PRO A 77 8.63 5.17 17.23
CA PRO A 77 8.74 6.58 16.90
C PRO A 77 9.33 7.37 18.07
N THR A 78 10.13 8.39 17.80
CA THR A 78 10.75 9.21 18.85
C THR A 78 9.70 10.09 19.53
N ALA A 79 8.81 10.71 18.77
CA ALA A 79 7.74 11.57 19.27
C ALA A 79 6.57 10.79 19.86
N VAL A 80 5.98 11.33 20.94
CA VAL A 80 4.86 10.68 21.66
C VAL A 80 3.60 10.64 20.78
N ASP A 81 3.32 11.70 20.04
CA ASP A 81 2.14 11.75 19.15
C ASP A 81 2.23 10.68 18.05
N ASP A 82 3.41 10.51 17.45
CA ASP A 82 3.64 9.48 16.44
C ASP A 82 3.49 8.07 17.02
N ARG A 83 3.90 7.83 18.28
CA ARG A 83 3.66 6.55 18.97
C ARG A 83 2.17 6.27 19.09
N VAL A 84 1.37 7.28 19.42
CA VAL A 84 -0.09 7.15 19.56
C VAL A 84 -0.75 6.81 18.21
N VAL A 85 -0.25 7.38 17.11
CA VAL A 85 -0.77 7.15 15.75
C VAL A 85 -0.28 5.80 15.17
N CYS A 86 0.95 5.39 15.47
CA CYS A 86 1.55 4.19 14.91
C CYS A 86 1.25 2.91 15.71
N TYR A 87 0.78 3.01 16.95
CA TYR A 87 0.49 1.83 17.76
C TYR A 87 -0.74 1.07 17.24
N SER A 88 -0.51 -0.15 16.76
CA SER A 88 -1.55 -1.08 16.34
C SER A 88 -1.90 -2.02 17.48
N HIS A 89 -3.14 -1.94 17.93
CA HIS A 89 -3.69 -2.89 18.91
C HIS A 89 -3.74 -4.31 18.36
N TYR A 90 -4.01 -4.45 17.05
CA TYR A 90 -4.09 -5.75 16.39
C TYR A 90 -2.72 -6.46 16.34
N LYS A 91 -1.65 -5.74 15.93
CA LYS A 91 -0.28 -6.29 15.84
C LYS A 91 0.52 -6.21 17.14
N LYS A 92 -0.08 -5.62 18.20
CA LYS A 92 0.52 -5.36 19.52
C LYS A 92 1.89 -4.68 19.40
N GLY A 93 1.96 -3.58 18.65
CA GLY A 93 3.21 -2.85 18.45
C GLY A 93 3.09 -1.69 17.48
N PHE A 94 4.21 -0.99 17.25
CA PHE A 94 4.27 0.13 16.32
C PHE A 94 4.35 -0.37 14.87
N THR A 95 3.46 0.12 14.04
CA THR A 95 3.34 -0.29 12.64
C THR A 95 3.00 0.90 11.77
N ALA A 96 3.33 0.77 10.49
CA ALA A 96 2.84 1.60 9.42
C ALA A 96 1.93 0.76 8.52
N LYS A 97 0.96 1.41 7.90
CA LYS A 97 -0.05 0.80 7.05
C LYS A 97 -0.15 1.53 5.72
N VAL A 98 -0.41 0.79 4.65
CA VAL A 98 -0.61 1.29 3.29
C VAL A 98 -1.65 0.44 2.57
N ILE A 99 -2.52 1.07 1.78
CA ILE A 99 -3.40 0.33 0.86
C ILE A 99 -2.63 0.08 -0.42
N ILE A 100 -2.58 -1.18 -0.83
CA ILE A 100 -2.05 -1.60 -2.13
C ILE A 100 -3.21 -2.09 -2.99
N GLY A 101 -3.26 -1.61 -4.23
CA GLY A 101 -4.18 -2.11 -5.25
C GLY A 101 -3.43 -2.87 -6.33
N ILE A 102 -3.91 -4.06 -6.66
CA ILE A 102 -3.32 -4.97 -7.64
C ILE A 102 -4.39 -5.34 -8.67
N THR A 103 -4.02 -5.36 -9.94
CA THR A 103 -4.90 -5.87 -11.02
C THR A 103 -4.98 -7.41 -10.97
N LEU A 104 -5.96 -8.01 -11.65
CA LEU A 104 -6.03 -9.47 -11.76
C LEU A 104 -4.83 -10.10 -12.48
N GLY A 105 -4.12 -9.32 -13.31
CA GLY A 105 -2.85 -9.72 -13.92
C GLY A 105 -1.63 -9.62 -12.98
N GLY A 106 -1.82 -9.23 -11.72
CA GLY A 106 -0.75 -9.13 -10.72
C GLY A 106 0.03 -7.80 -10.71
N PHE A 107 -0.32 -6.85 -11.58
CA PHE A 107 0.32 -5.53 -11.61
C PHE A 107 -0.15 -4.65 -10.45
N ILE A 108 0.78 -4.05 -9.70
CA ILE A 108 0.48 -3.07 -8.65
C ILE A 108 0.09 -1.74 -9.30
N SER A 109 -1.20 -1.43 -9.30
CA SER A 109 -1.78 -0.26 -9.97
C SER A 109 -2.09 0.91 -9.04
N PHE A 110 -2.04 0.70 -7.72
CA PHE A 110 -2.40 1.72 -6.76
C PHE A 110 -1.63 1.59 -5.45
N LYS A 111 -1.27 2.74 -4.86
CA LYS A 111 -0.79 2.85 -3.49
C LYS A 111 -1.41 4.07 -2.82
N SER A 112 -1.85 3.95 -1.57
CA SER A 112 -2.23 5.12 -0.76
C SER A 112 -1.01 5.83 -0.18
N LYS A 113 -1.25 6.99 0.44
CA LYS A 113 -0.30 7.53 1.43
C LYS A 113 -0.16 6.55 2.61
N VAL A 114 1.02 6.55 3.22
CA VAL A 114 1.30 5.76 4.42
C VAL A 114 0.56 6.37 5.62
N ALA A 115 -0.03 5.54 6.46
CA ALA A 115 -0.64 5.92 7.73
C ALA A 115 -0.03 5.12 8.88
N GLY A 116 -0.23 5.58 10.11
CA GLY A 116 0.11 4.78 11.29
C GLY A 116 -0.86 3.63 11.51
N GLY A 117 -0.38 2.57 12.17
CA GLY A 117 -1.11 1.33 12.40
C GLY A 117 -2.45 1.45 13.14
N ARG A 118 -2.67 2.55 13.88
CA ARG A 118 -3.94 2.79 14.56
C ARG A 118 -5.10 3.02 13.59
N LYS A 119 -4.81 3.48 12.37
CA LYS A 119 -5.83 3.87 11.39
C LYS A 119 -6.58 2.66 10.84
N THR A 120 -7.90 2.76 10.74
CA THR A 120 -8.73 1.66 10.21
C THR A 120 -8.66 1.60 8.69
N ASP A 121 -8.89 0.41 8.14
CA ASP A 121 -8.82 0.17 6.70
C ASP A 121 -9.90 0.98 5.94
N SER A 122 -11.07 1.14 6.57
CA SER A 122 -12.13 2.01 6.04
C SER A 122 -11.71 3.48 5.97
N GLN A 123 -11.14 4.03 7.05
CA GLN A 123 -10.66 5.43 7.06
C GLN A 123 -9.59 5.65 6.00
N MET A 124 -8.64 4.72 5.90
CA MET A 124 -7.60 4.78 4.87
C MET A 124 -8.21 4.75 3.47
N THR A 125 -9.24 3.92 3.24
CA THR A 125 -9.82 3.83 1.90
C THR A 125 -10.50 5.12 1.48
N VAL A 126 -11.27 5.74 2.39
CA VAL A 126 -11.93 7.03 2.13
C VAL A 126 -10.90 8.10 1.77
N GLU A 127 -9.81 8.18 2.53
CA GLU A 127 -8.76 9.19 2.30
C GLU A 127 -7.83 8.87 1.13
N SER A 128 -7.76 7.60 0.71
CA SER A 128 -6.89 7.15 -0.37
C SER A 128 -7.26 7.73 -1.74
N ARG A 129 -8.51 8.23 -1.88
CA ARG A 129 -9.08 8.71 -3.15
C ARG A 129 -9.14 7.66 -4.26
N LEU A 130 -9.05 6.38 -3.91
CA LEU A 130 -9.21 5.27 -4.87
C LEU A 130 -10.52 5.39 -5.67
N VAL A 131 -11.60 5.84 -5.02
CA VAL A 131 -12.92 5.95 -5.64
C VAL A 131 -12.96 6.93 -6.82
N ASP A 132 -12.10 7.96 -6.78
CA ASP A 132 -11.96 8.96 -7.84
C ASP A 132 -11.36 8.36 -9.12
N LEU A 133 -10.63 7.23 -9.02
CA LEU A 133 -9.99 6.56 -10.14
C LEU A 133 -10.87 5.52 -10.84
N LEU A 134 -11.94 5.08 -10.17
CA LEU A 134 -12.83 4.04 -10.68
C LEU A 134 -13.82 4.60 -11.70
N GLU A 135 -14.16 3.81 -12.70
CA GLU A 135 -15.15 4.14 -13.73
C GLU A 135 -16.50 3.47 -13.42
N THR A 136 -17.57 3.89 -14.09
CA THR A 136 -18.90 3.25 -13.95
C THR A 136 -18.83 1.78 -14.37
N GLY A 137 -19.41 0.90 -13.55
CA GLY A 137 -19.41 -0.54 -13.80
C GLY A 137 -18.12 -1.26 -13.37
N ASP A 138 -17.13 -0.55 -12.84
CA ASP A 138 -15.94 -1.18 -12.25
C ASP A 138 -16.29 -1.93 -10.95
N VAL A 139 -15.62 -3.06 -10.78
CA VAL A 139 -15.69 -3.89 -9.58
C VAL A 139 -14.37 -3.78 -8.81
N VAL A 140 -14.47 -3.49 -7.53
CA VAL A 140 -13.34 -3.63 -6.60
C VAL A 140 -13.48 -4.96 -5.89
N LEU A 141 -12.38 -5.71 -5.79
CA LEU A 141 -12.27 -6.88 -4.92
C LEU A 141 -11.53 -6.46 -3.65
N ALA A 142 -12.05 -6.84 -2.49
CA ALA A 142 -11.43 -6.52 -1.21
C ALA A 142 -11.82 -7.59 -0.19
N ASP A 143 -10.99 -7.79 0.84
CA ASP A 143 -11.34 -8.68 1.95
C ASP A 143 -12.56 -8.15 2.74
N LYS A 144 -13.17 -9.02 3.54
CA LYS A 144 -14.30 -8.74 4.45
C LYS A 144 -14.00 -7.63 5.46
N GLY A 145 -12.74 -7.26 5.65
CA GLY A 145 -12.29 -6.11 6.45
C GLY A 145 -12.72 -4.74 5.92
N PHE A 146 -13.36 -4.65 4.76
CA PHE A 146 -13.78 -3.38 4.13
C PHE A 146 -15.31 -3.16 4.05
N PRO A 147 -16.07 -3.22 5.17
CA PRO A 147 -17.52 -3.10 5.13
C PRO A 147 -18.01 -1.72 4.67
N GLU A 148 -17.23 -0.65 4.89
CA GLU A 148 -17.62 0.73 4.54
C GLU A 148 -17.35 1.09 3.08
N ILE A 149 -16.40 0.40 2.41
CA ILE A 149 -16.18 0.57 0.96
C ILE A 149 -17.47 0.30 0.19
N LYS A 150 -18.25 -0.70 0.62
CA LYS A 150 -19.52 -1.06 -0.01
C LYS A 150 -20.46 0.14 -0.11
N LYS A 151 -20.58 0.91 0.98
CA LYS A 151 -21.42 2.12 1.02
C LYS A 151 -20.87 3.23 0.13
N LEU A 152 -19.54 3.39 0.09
CA LEU A 152 -18.88 4.41 -0.72
C LEU A 152 -18.97 4.13 -2.22
N LEU A 153 -18.81 2.87 -2.63
CA LEU A 153 -18.94 2.42 -4.03
C LEU A 153 -20.39 2.45 -4.52
N MET A 154 -21.36 2.10 -3.66
CA MET A 154 -22.79 2.17 -4.01
C MET A 154 -23.26 3.59 -4.36
N LYS A 155 -22.69 4.63 -3.74
CA LYS A 155 -23.01 6.04 -4.05
C LYS A 155 -22.59 6.48 -5.45
N VAL A 156 -21.71 5.72 -6.12
CA VAL A 156 -21.16 6.05 -7.45
C VAL A 156 -21.54 4.98 -8.50
N ALA A 157 -22.61 4.21 -8.26
CA ALA A 157 -23.05 3.11 -9.12
C ALA A 157 -21.95 2.05 -9.41
N LYS A 158 -21.06 1.81 -8.44
CA LYS A 158 -19.97 0.83 -8.52
C LYS A 158 -20.28 -0.38 -7.62
N LYS A 159 -19.72 -1.55 -7.97
CA LYS A 159 -19.98 -2.81 -7.25
C LYS A 159 -18.75 -3.25 -6.46
N LEU A 160 -18.96 -3.60 -5.19
CA LEU A 160 -17.98 -4.35 -4.39
C LEU A 160 -18.35 -5.83 -4.51
N LYS A 161 -17.38 -6.67 -4.89
CA LYS A 161 -17.51 -8.13 -4.76
C LYS A 161 -16.55 -8.55 -3.63
N LEU A 162 -17.15 -9.02 -2.54
CA LEU A 162 -16.45 -9.59 -1.38
C LEU A 162 -16.11 -11.05 -1.66
#